data_AF-A0A351T328-F1
#
_entry.id   AF-A0A351T328-F1
#
_cell.length_a   1.000
_cell.length_b   1.000
_cell.length_c   1.000
_cell.angle_alpha   90.00
_cell.angle_beta   90.00
_cell.angle_gamma   90.00
#
_symmetry.space_group_name_H-M   'P 1'
#
loop_
_entity.id
_entity.type
_entity.pdbx_description
1 polymer ?
#
loop_
_entity_poly.entity_id
_entity_poly.type
_entity_poly.pdbx_seq_one_letter_code
_entity_poly.pdbx_strand_id
1 'polypeptide(L)' 'PTYMLSVVVDDHDMGITHVIRGDDHLTNAARQAHIYGALGWDLPIFAHVPMILGPDGAKLSKRHGALGVG' A
#
# COMPACT_ATOMS: atom_id res chain seq x y z
N PRO A 1 5.17 -13.81 2.79
CA PRO A 1 6.44 -13.54 2.07
C PRO A 1 6.24 -13.09 0.62
N THR A 2 5.34 -13.75 -0.12
CA THR A 2 5.10 -13.52 -1.56
C THR A 2 4.71 -12.07 -1.88
N TYR A 3 3.77 -11.47 -1.14
CA TYR A 3 3.30 -10.10 -1.41
C TYR A 3 4.42 -9.03 -1.40
N MET A 4 5.36 -9.10 -0.43
CA MET A 4 6.40 -8.07 -0.30
C MET A 4 7.34 -8.04 -1.49
N LEU A 5 7.70 -9.22 -1.99
CA LEU A 5 8.58 -9.35 -3.15
C LEU A 5 7.81 -9.10 -4.46
N SER A 6 6.62 -9.70 -4.61
CA SER A 6 5.87 -9.61 -5.86
C SER A 6 5.51 -8.17 -6.22
N VAL A 7 5.01 -7.39 -5.25
CA VAL A 7 4.65 -5.99 -5.52
C VAL A 7 5.87 -5.15 -5.92
N VAL A 8 7.02 -5.36 -5.29
CA VAL A 8 8.24 -4.59 -5.63
C VAL A 8 8.72 -4.90 -7.03
N VAL A 9 8.69 -6.18 -7.43
CA VAL A 9 9.08 -6.60 -8.78
C VAL A 9 8.09 -6.06 -9.82
N ASP A 10 6.79 -6.24 -9.60
CA ASP A 10 5.76 -5.76 -10.53
C ASP A 10 5.80 -4.24 -10.67
N ASP A 11 5.92 -3.49 -9.56
CA ASP A 11 5.99 -2.03 -9.58
C ASP A 11 7.24 -1.53 -10.34
N HIS A 12 8.38 -2.21 -10.19
CA HIS A 12 9.60 -1.89 -10.93
C HIS A 12 9.44 -2.19 -12.43
N ASP A 13 8.99 -3.40 -12.78
CA ASP A 13 8.83 -3.84 -14.16
C ASP A 13 7.79 -3.00 -14.92
N MET A 14 6.77 -2.49 -14.22
CA MET A 14 5.75 -1.59 -14.77
C MET A 14 6.15 -0.11 -14.77
N GLY A 15 7.31 0.25 -14.20
CA GLY A 15 7.78 1.63 -14.14
C GLY A 15 6.91 2.53 -13.25
N ILE A 16 6.35 2.00 -12.17
CA ILE A 16 5.54 2.77 -11.23
C ILE A 16 6.42 3.77 -10.49
N THR A 17 6.05 5.05 -10.60
CA THR A 17 6.79 6.16 -9.96
C THR A 17 6.18 6.62 -8.64
N HIS A 18 4.88 6.35 -8.43
CA HIS A 18 4.13 6.77 -7.26
C HIS A 18 3.21 5.65 -6.78
N VAL A 19 3.35 5.25 -5.52
CA VAL A 19 2.51 4.24 -4.88
C VAL A 19 1.61 4.94 -3.86
N ILE A 20 0.31 4.99 -4.16
CA ILE A 20 -0.72 5.62 -3.31
C ILE A 20 -1.59 4.53 -2.70
N ARG A 21 -1.68 4.49 -1.36
CA ARG A 21 -2.46 3.45 -0.66
C ARG A 21 -2.88 3.88 0.76
N GLY A 22 -3.64 3.04 1.45
CA GLY A 22 -4.07 3.31 2.84
C GLY A 22 -2.91 3.33 3.84
N ASP A 23 -3.05 4.12 4.91
CA ASP A 23 -2.08 4.23 6.02
C ASP A 23 -1.81 2.91 6.76
N ASP A 24 -2.73 1.95 6.68
CA ASP A 24 -2.59 0.60 7.20
C ASP A 24 -1.48 -0.20 6.49
N HIS A 25 -0.97 0.31 5.37
CA HIS A 25 0.16 -0.26 4.67
C HIS A 25 1.50 0.49 4.89
N LEU A 26 1.59 1.43 5.84
CA LEU A 26 2.82 2.17 6.10
C LEU A 26 4.02 1.24 6.43
N THR A 27 3.81 0.25 7.29
CA THR A 27 4.84 -0.74 7.65
C THR A 27 5.30 -1.58 6.45
N ASN A 28 4.41 -1.85 5.50
CA ASN A 28 4.75 -2.59 4.29
C ASN A 28 5.68 -1.75 3.40
N ALA A 29 5.47 -0.42 3.33
CA ALA A 29 6.28 0.45 2.48
C ALA A 29 7.73 0.49 2.99
N ALA A 30 7.92 0.55 4.32
CA ALA A 30 9.24 0.45 4.92
C ALA A 30 9.96 -0.87 4.57
N ARG A 31 9.24 -1.99 4.59
CA ARG A 31 9.81 -3.31 4.20
C ARG A 31 10.13 -3.38 2.71
N GLN A 32 9.26 -2.85 1.86
CA GLN A 32 9.45 -2.81 0.41
C GLN A 32 10.65 -1.93 0.03
N ALA A 33 10.87 -0.81 0.73
CA ALA A 33 12.03 0.05 0.52
C ALA A 33 13.36 -0.68 0.73
N HIS A 34 13.44 -1.60 1.69
CA HIS A 34 14.63 -2.43 1.86
C HIS A 34 14.87 -3.38 0.68
N ILE A 35 13.80 -3.89 0.05
CA ILE A 35 13.91 -4.77 -1.12
C ILE A 35 14.38 -3.96 -2.34
N TYR A 36 13.80 -2.78 -2.59
CA TYR A 36 14.27 -1.85 -3.63
C TYR A 36 15.77 -1.54 -3.47
N GLY A 37 16.19 -1.19 -2.25
CA GLY A 37 17.59 -0.93 -1.95
C GLY A 37 18.51 -2.15 -2.14
N ALA A 38 18.04 -3.35 -1.78
CA ALA A 38 18.81 -4.59 -1.96
C ALA A 38 18.98 -4.98 -3.45
N LEU A 39 18.02 -4.60 -4.30
CA LEU A 39 18.04 -4.86 -5.74
C LEU A 39 18.70 -3.73 -6.55
N GLY A 40 19.05 -2.61 -5.91
CA GLY A 40 19.66 -1.45 -6.57
C GLY A 40 18.70 -0.68 -7.48
N TRP A 41 17.40 -0.73 -7.18
CA TRP A 41 16.35 -0.07 -7.96
C TRP A 41 15.93 1.25 -7.34
N ASP A 42 15.43 2.16 -8.18
CA ASP A 42 14.88 3.44 -7.74
C ASP A 42 13.62 3.24 -6.90
N LEU A 43 13.57 3.92 -5.76
CA LEU A 43 12.44 3.87 -4.86
C LEU A 43 11.31 4.77 -5.39
N PRO A 44 10.08 4.27 -5.56
CA PRO A 44 8.95 5.13 -5.91
C PRO A 44 8.58 6.06 -4.75
N ILE A 45 7.85 7.12 -5.07
CA ILE A 45 7.28 8.02 -4.06
C ILE A 45 6.07 7.33 -3.42
N PHE A 46 6.11 7.12 -2.10
CA PHE A 46 5.00 6.55 -1.35
C PHE A 46 4.11 7.64 -0.74
N ALA A 47 2.81 7.57 -0.99
CA ALA A 47 1.79 8.40 -0.33
C ALA A 47 0.77 7.52 0.38
N HIS A 48 0.46 7.86 1.64
CA HIS A 48 -0.45 7.11 2.48
C HIS A 48 -1.68 7.95 2.82
N VAL A 49 -2.86 7.46 2.47
CA VAL A 49 -4.14 8.14 2.69
C VAL A 49 -4.76 7.62 4.01
N PRO A 50 -5.28 8.49 4.88
CA PRO A 50 -5.93 8.07 6.12
C PRO A 50 -7.11 7.12 5.86
N MET A 51 -7.36 6.19 6.79
CA MET A 51 -8.54 5.34 6.70
C MET A 51 -9.84 6.14 6.84
N ILE A 52 -10.84 5.78 6.03
CA ILE A 52 -12.21 6.23 6.24
C ILE A 52 -12.75 5.58 7.52
N LEU A 53 -13.26 6.42 8.41
CA LEU A 53 -13.91 6.00 9.65
C LEU A 53 -15.44 5.95 9.46
N GLY A 54 -16.08 5.00 10.11
CA GLY A 54 -17.53 4.96 10.24
C GLY A 54 -18.06 6.02 11.20
N PRO A 55 -19.39 6.18 11.31
CA PRO A 55 -20.01 7.12 12.26
C PRO A 55 -19.68 6.85 13.73
N ASP A 56 -19.27 5.61 14.04
CA ASP A 56 -18.82 5.15 15.36
C ASP A 56 -17.32 5.41 15.61
N GLY A 57 -16.60 6.01 14.65
CA GLY A 57 -15.17 6.24 14.71
C GLY A 57 -14.31 5.00 14.46
N ALA A 58 -14.93 3.84 14.22
CA ALA A 58 -14.21 2.62 13.88
C ALA A 58 -13.81 2.61 12.40
N LYS A 59 -12.77 1.84 12.05
CA LYS A 59 -12.36 1.65 10.65
C LYS A 59 -13.54 1.09 9.84
N LEU A 60 -13.91 1.78 8.76
CA LEU A 60 -14.94 1.29 7.87
C LEU A 60 -14.53 -0.06 7.30
N SER A 61 -15.43 -1.04 7.39
CA SER A 61 -15.17 -2.39 6.86
C SER A 61 -16.39 -2.87 6.08
N LYS A 62 -16.20 -3.88 5.21
CA LYS A 62 -17.31 -4.56 4.51
C LYS A 62 -18.37 -5.13 5.47
N ARG A 63 -18.02 -5.36 6.74
CA ARG A 63 -18.95 -5.82 7.79
C ARG A 63 -19.67 -4.68 8.50
N HIS A 64 -19.14 -3.46 8.42
CA HIS A 64 -19.66 -2.25 9.10
C HIS A 64 -19.87 -1.11 8.09
N GLY A 65 -20.79 -1.31 7.14
CA GLY A 65 -21.33 -0.20 6.34
C GLY A 65 -20.51 0.25 5.12
N ALA A 66 -19.44 -0.44 4.73
CA ALA A 66 -18.82 -0.18 3.43
C ALA A 66 -19.76 -0.66 2.31
N LEU A 67 -20.35 0.30 1.60
CA LEU A 67 -21.11 0.04 0.38
C LEU A 67 -20.15 -0.55 -0.65
N GLY A 68 -20.47 -1.75 -1.14
CA GLY A 68 -19.80 -2.28 -2.33
C GLY A 68 -20.07 -1.34 -3.50
N VAL A 69 -19.04 -1.01 -4.27
CA VAL A 69 -19.23 -0.35 -5.56
C VAL A 69 -19.80 -1.41 -6.50
N GLY A 70 -21.10 -1.32 -6.78
CA GLY A 70 -21.81 -2.12 -7.78
C GLY A 70 -21.65 -1.53 -9.17
#